data_AF-A0A7X7BYV5-F1
#
_entry.id   AF-A0A7X7BYV5-F1
#
_cell.length_a   1.000
_cell.length_b   1.000
_cell.length_c   1.000
_cell.angle_alpha   90.00
_cell.angle_beta   90.00
_cell.angle_gamma   90.00
#
_symmetry.space_group_name_H-M   'P 1'
#
loop_
_entity.id
_entity.type
_entity.pdbx_description
1 polymer ?
#
loop_
_entity_poly.entity_id
_entity_poly.type
_entity_poly.pdbx_seq_one_letter_code
_entity_poly.pdbx_strand_id
1 'polypeptide(L)'
;MKKYFSLFMVLLALAACNPSPKDAIVKITSGYIEGNIEDSIYAFKGIPYAQAERFMPSKAMDKWADTLVCQEYGALGQSKVEEETMNQAIF
;
A
#
# COMPACT_ATOMS: atom_id res chain seq x y z
N MET A 1 -3.62 -8.29 -51.08
CA MET A 1 -2.79 -7.40 -50.23
C MET A 1 -3.59 -6.61 -49.19
N LYS A 2 -4.78 -6.05 -49.52
CA LYS A 2 -5.63 -5.31 -48.55
C LYS A 2 -6.09 -6.10 -47.32
N LYS A 3 -6.24 -7.43 -47.43
CA LYS A 3 -6.66 -8.31 -46.30
C LYS A 3 -5.60 -8.38 -45.18
N TYR A 4 -4.32 -8.40 -45.54
CA TYR A 4 -3.21 -8.39 -44.58
C TYR A 4 -2.98 -7.02 -43.96
N PHE A 5 -3.27 -5.94 -44.71
CA PHE A 5 -3.24 -4.58 -44.20
C PHE A 5 -4.32 -4.35 -43.14
N SER A 6 -5.54 -4.86 -43.37
CA SER A 6 -6.61 -4.83 -42.38
C SER A 6 -6.30 -5.68 -41.14
N LEU A 7 -5.65 -6.83 -41.33
CA LEU A 7 -5.25 -7.71 -40.22
C LEU A 7 -4.16 -7.06 -39.34
N PHE A 8 -3.20 -6.37 -39.96
CA PHE A 8 -2.13 -5.65 -39.26
C PHE A 8 -2.67 -4.46 -38.46
N MET A 9 -3.68 -3.75 -38.98
CA MET A 9 -4.31 -2.63 -38.26
C MET A 9 -5.08 -3.09 -37.01
N VAL A 10 -5.72 -4.26 -37.05
CA VAL A 10 -6.39 -4.85 -35.88
C VAL A 10 -5.38 -5.32 -34.83
N LEU A 11 -4.24 -5.87 -35.26
CA LEU A 11 -3.16 -6.27 -34.36
C LEU A 11 -2.53 -5.06 -33.64
N LEU A 12 -2.40 -3.93 -34.34
CA LEU A 12 -1.90 -2.68 -33.77
C LEU A 12 -2.88 -2.07 -32.76
N ALA A 13 -4.19 -2.20 -32.98
CA ALA A 13 -5.21 -1.70 -32.07
C ALA A 13 -5.28 -2.48 -30.74
N LEU A 14 -5.01 -3.79 -30.76
CA LEU A 14 -4.99 -4.63 -29.55
C LEU A 14 -3.81 -4.31 -28.63
N ALA A 15 -2.69 -3.80 -29.16
CA ALA A 15 -1.52 -3.42 -28.38
C ALA A 15 -1.64 -2.05 -27.69
N ALA A 16 -2.69 -1.27 -27.97
CA ALA A 16 -2.85 0.11 -27.47
C ALA A 16 -3.60 0.23 -26.13
N CYS A 17 -3.98 -0.89 -25.50
CA CYS A 17 -4.64 -0.85 -24.19
C CYS A 17 -3.60 -0.65 -23.08
N ASN A 18 -3.28 0.60 -22.76
CA ASN A 18 -2.59 0.96 -21.53
C ASN A 18 -3.64 1.12 -20.43
N PRO A 19 -3.76 0.21 -19.44
CA PRO A 19 -4.60 0.46 -18.29
C PRO A 19 -4.03 1.68 -17.55
N SER A 20 -4.81 2.76 -17.48
CA SER A 20 -4.48 3.89 -16.61
C SER A 20 -4.44 3.38 -15.16
N PRO A 21 -3.36 3.64 -14.40
CA PRO A 21 -3.35 3.32 -12.98
C PRO A 21 -4.58 3.98 -12.33
N LYS A 22 -5.34 3.20 -11.57
CA LYS A 22 -6.48 3.73 -10.83
C LYS A 22 -5.91 4.39 -9.58
N ASP A 23 -5.88 5.71 -9.57
CA ASP A 23 -5.37 6.48 -8.44
C ASP A 23 -6.22 6.23 -7.19
N ALA A 24 -5.62 5.66 -6.15
CA ALA A 24 -6.25 5.38 -4.85
C ALA A 24 -5.90 6.49 -3.84
N ILE A 25 -6.15 7.74 -4.19
CA ILE A 25 -5.83 8.91 -3.34
C ILE A 25 -7.05 9.33 -2.51
N VAL A 26 -6.88 9.43 -1.19
CA VAL A 26 -7.95 9.79 -0.24
C VAL A 26 -7.48 10.88 0.72
N LYS A 27 -8.37 11.79 1.09
CA LYS A 27 -8.12 12.81 2.11
C LYS A 27 -8.55 12.32 3.50
N ILE A 28 -7.65 12.38 4.47
CA ILE A 28 -7.91 12.09 5.88
C ILE A 28 -7.61 13.32 6.75
N THR A 29 -7.85 13.22 8.06
CA THR A 29 -7.67 14.34 9.01
C THR A 29 -6.25 14.91 9.02
N SER A 30 -5.25 14.04 8.84
CA SER A 30 -3.83 14.39 8.86
C SER A 30 -3.25 14.78 7.49
N GLY A 31 -3.97 14.59 6.38
CA GLY A 31 -3.49 14.94 5.03
C GLY A 31 -4.01 13.99 3.95
N TYR A 32 -3.33 13.95 2.80
CA TYR A 32 -3.65 13.03 1.70
C TYR A 32 -2.87 11.73 1.82
N ILE A 33 -3.51 10.60 1.53
CA ILE A 33 -2.87 9.28 1.48
C ILE A 33 -3.10 8.62 0.12
N GLU A 34 -2.15 7.80 -0.30
CA GLU A 34 -2.22 6.99 -1.51
C GLU A 34 -2.15 5.51 -1.13
N GLY A 35 -3.18 4.75 -1.49
CA GLY A 35 -3.22 3.30 -1.33
C GLY A 35 -2.91 2.56 -2.63
N ASN A 36 -3.30 1.29 -2.68
CA ASN A 36 -3.33 0.51 -3.91
C ASN A 36 -4.65 -0.29 -4.02
N ILE A 37 -4.89 -0.88 -5.19
CA ILE A 37 -6.00 -1.81 -5.40
C ILE A 37 -5.42 -3.22 -5.41
N GLU A 38 -5.79 -4.01 -4.40
CA GLU A 38 -5.42 -5.42 -4.26
C GLU A 38 -6.69 -6.26 -4.30
N ASP A 39 -6.74 -7.29 -5.15
CA ASP A 39 -7.90 -8.18 -5.28
C ASP A 39 -9.23 -7.44 -5.48
N SER A 40 -9.21 -6.36 -6.26
CA SER A 40 -10.36 -5.47 -6.51
C SER A 40 -10.87 -4.69 -5.29
N ILE A 41 -10.07 -4.61 -4.22
CA ILE A 41 -10.37 -3.86 -3.00
C ILE A 41 -9.33 -2.74 -2.84
N TYR A 42 -9.76 -1.56 -2.40
CA TYR A 42 -8.82 -0.49 -2.04
C TYR A 42 -8.16 -0.81 -0.70
N ALA A 43 -6.84 -0.94 -0.71
CA ALA A 43 -6.03 -1.21 0.47
C ALA A 43 -5.15 0.00 0.81
N PHE A 44 -5.15 0.36 2.09
CA PHE A 44 -4.29 1.40 2.65
C PHE A 44 -3.59 0.82 3.88
N LYS A 45 -2.28 0.64 3.78
CA LYS A 45 -1.45 -0.05 4.78
C LYS A 45 -0.50 0.94 5.44
N GLY A 46 -0.23 0.71 6.73
CA GLY A 46 0.78 1.49 7.45
C GLY A 46 0.42 2.96 7.73
N ILE A 47 -0.86 3.34 7.72
CA ILE A 47 -1.28 4.72 8.01
C ILE A 47 -0.89 5.07 9.46
N PRO A 48 -0.05 6.10 9.69
CA PRO A 48 0.31 6.53 11.04
C PRO A 48 -0.91 7.17 11.72
N TYR A 49 -1.30 6.63 12.88
CA TYR A 49 -2.49 7.09 13.61
C TYR A 49 -2.15 7.93 14.85
N ALA A 50 -0.96 7.74 15.42
CA ALA A 50 -0.51 8.46 16.61
C ALA A 50 1.01 8.51 16.72
N GLN A 51 1.51 9.52 17.42
CA GLN A 51 2.89 9.64 17.84
C GLN A 51 2.97 9.48 19.36
N ALA A 52 3.92 8.70 19.84
CA ALA A 52 4.11 8.49 21.28
C ALA A 52 5.59 8.53 21.64
N GLU A 53 5.90 9.30 22.68
CA GLU A 53 7.18 9.18 23.39
C GLU A 53 7.07 8.04 24.39
N ARG A 54 8.21 7.41 24.71
CA ARG A 54 8.23 6.29 25.64
C ARG A 54 7.60 6.72 26.97
N PHE A 55 6.65 5.92 27.44
CA PHE A 55 5.93 6.12 28.71
C PHE A 55 5.08 7.40 28.80
N MET A 56 4.81 8.05 27.68
CA MET A 56 3.83 9.14 27.61
C MET A 56 2.57 8.67 26.88
N PRO A 57 1.42 9.29 27.16
CA PRO A 57 0.22 9.08 26.37
C PRO A 57 0.49 9.35 24.89
N SER A 58 -0.23 8.64 24.03
CA SER A 58 -0.20 8.88 22.60
C SER A 58 -0.78 10.27 22.27
N LYS A 59 -0.19 10.93 21.28
CA LYS A 59 -0.64 12.19 20.72
C LYS A 59 -1.13 11.96 19.30
N ALA A 60 -2.06 12.80 18.85
CA ALA A 60 -2.49 12.80 17.46
C ALA A 60 -1.30 13.10 16.53
N MET A 61 -1.32 12.53 15.32
CA MET A 61 -0.32 12.82 14.31
C MET A 61 -0.43 14.26 13.81
N ASP A 62 0.73 14.89 13.58
CA ASP A 62 0.81 16.14 12.85
C ASP A 62 0.33 15.99 11.40
N LYS A 63 -0.15 17.09 10.82
CA LYS A 63 -0.55 17.10 9.43
C LYS A 63 0.66 17.10 8.51
N TRP A 64 0.62 16.31 7.44
CA TRP A 64 1.63 16.33 6.39
C TRP A 64 1.16 17.16 5.19
N ALA A 65 2.12 17.77 4.49
CA ALA A 65 1.84 18.65 3.35
C ALA A 65 1.55 17.88 2.06
N ASP A 66 2.31 16.80 1.81
CA ASP A 66 2.27 16.03 0.56
C ASP A 66 1.55 14.68 0.74
N THR A 67 1.19 14.03 -0.36
CA THR A 67 0.53 12.71 -0.28
C THR A 67 1.45 11.65 0.33
N LEU A 68 0.98 10.97 1.39
CA LEU A 68 1.69 9.87 2.04
C LEU A 68 1.36 8.54 1.35
N VAL A 69 2.40 7.81 0.92
CA VAL A 69 2.23 6.48 0.32
C VAL A 69 1.99 5.44 1.42
N CYS A 70 0.84 4.78 1.36
CA CYS A 70 0.33 3.81 2.33
C CYS A 70 0.08 2.45 1.65
N GLN A 71 1.12 1.87 1.05
CA GLN A 71 1.05 0.60 0.32
C GLN A 71 1.75 -0.56 1.07
N GLU A 72 2.51 -0.25 2.12
CA GLU A 72 3.32 -1.20 2.89
C GLU A 72 2.90 -1.22 4.36
N TYR A 73 3.16 -2.34 5.05
CA TYR A 73 2.91 -2.43 6.49
C TYR A 73 3.98 -1.65 7.28
N GLY A 74 3.54 -0.99 8.35
CA GLY A 74 4.43 -0.32 9.30
C GLY A 74 5.24 -1.33 10.13
N ALA A 75 6.24 -0.82 10.84
CA ALA A 75 7.03 -1.64 11.75
C ALA A 75 6.15 -2.30 12.83
N LEU A 76 6.39 -3.58 13.08
CA LEU A 76 5.77 -4.28 14.20
C LEU A 76 6.33 -3.76 15.52
N GLY A 77 5.48 -3.72 16.54
CA GLY A 77 5.90 -3.38 17.89
C GLY A 77 6.98 -4.36 18.38
N GLN A 78 7.99 -3.84 19.07
CA GLN A 78 9.03 -4.67 19.68
C GLN A 78 8.42 -5.51 20.80
N SER A 79 8.16 -6.78 20.53
CA SER A 79 7.93 -7.78 21.56
C SER A 79 9.27 -8.39 21.97
N LYS A 80 9.43 -8.69 23.26
CA LYS A 80 10.54 -9.54 23.74
C LYS A 80 10.20 -10.94 23.25
N VAL A 81 10.69 -11.32 22.07
CA VAL A 81 10.46 -12.65 21.51
C VAL A 81 11.06 -13.67 22.47
N GLU A 82 10.21 -14.50 23.07
CA GLU A 82 10.63 -15.61 23.92
C GLU A 82 11.13 -16.74 23.02
N GLU A 83 12.34 -16.57 22.49
CA GLU A 83 13.05 -17.59 21.71
C GLU A 83 13.49 -18.79 22.60
N GLU A 84 13.44 -18.63 23.92
CA GLU A 84 13.83 -19.64 24.91
C GLU A 84 12.81 -20.78 25.07
N THR A 85 11.51 -20.56 24.81
CA THR A 85 10.48 -21.58 25.09
C THR A 85 10.40 -22.68 24.03
N MET A 86 10.97 -22.48 22.82
CA MET A 86 10.92 -23.49 21.76
C MET A 86 12.02 -24.57 21.90
N ASN A 87 13.13 -24.28 22.58
CA ASN A 87 14.22 -25.25 22.79
C ASN A 87 14.02 -26.15 24.02
N GLN A 88 13.01 -25.90 24.86
CA GLN A 88 12.69 -26.74 26.02
C GLN A 88 11.52 -27.71 25.79
N ALA A 89 10.80 -27.59 24.67
CA ALA A 89 9.66 -28.44 24.34
C ALA A 89 10.01 -29.69 23.52
N ILE A 90 11.31 -29.98 23.32
CA ILE A 90 11.81 -31.25 22.78
C ILE A 90 12.60 -31.95 23.87
N PHE A 91 11.89 -32.51 24.85
CA PHE A 91 12.36 -33.59 25.73
C PHE A 91 11.25 -34.64 25.82
#